data_AF-A0A1X4HT31-F1
#
_entry.id   AF-A0A1X4HT31-F1
#
_cell.length_a   1.000
_cell.length_b   1.000
_cell.length_c   1.000
_cell.angle_alpha   90.00
_cell.angle_beta   90.00
_cell.angle_gamma   90.00
#
_symmetry.space_group_name_H-M   'P 1'
#
loop_
_entity.id
_entity.type
_entity.pdbx_description
1 polymer ?
#
loop_
_entity_poly.entity_id
_entity_poly.type
_entity_poly.pdbx_seq_one_letter_code
_entity_poly.pdbx_strand_id
1 'polypeptide(L)'
;MRRRRRAGLVARSAERELFRANFDIPPEDERHRFLFHVHGNAGVGKTRLLREFENIARERGALTSYVDESAGGVPEVLTAMCRQFLAQGRRFKDLERLLAAHRERRHEAETAALAALEPGPDSGPSAGSMAVARAGLAGLGLIPGAGAFAGVLDPAQLAQGADRLRTGLSARFRSHEDVQLVLSPESVLTPVLTDELHGVASDVPWIVLLFDTYERTGSFLDAWLHDLLTTERHG
;
A
#
# COMPACT_ATOMS: atom_id res chain seq x y z
N MET A 1 -11.71 -29.36 -22.42
CA MET A 1 -11.71 -28.28 -21.40
C MET A 1 -12.54 -28.56 -20.13
N ARG A 2 -13.63 -29.33 -20.17
CA ARG A 2 -14.48 -29.66 -18.99
C ARG A 2 -13.77 -30.46 -17.87
N ARG A 3 -12.82 -31.35 -18.20
CA ARG A 3 -12.11 -32.23 -17.25
C ARG A 3 -11.06 -31.49 -16.39
N ARG A 4 -10.36 -30.50 -16.97
CA ARG A 4 -9.39 -29.62 -16.27
C ARG A 4 -10.07 -28.67 -15.25
N ARG A 5 -11.27 -28.16 -15.57
CA ARG A 5 -12.08 -27.39 -14.61
C ARG A 5 -12.45 -28.20 -13.37
N ARG A 6 -12.82 -29.48 -13.53
CA ARG A 6 -13.17 -30.37 -12.39
C ARG A 6 -11.97 -30.70 -11.50
N ALA A 7 -10.80 -31.00 -12.06
CA ALA A 7 -9.59 -31.22 -11.26
C ALA A 7 -9.15 -29.97 -10.49
N GLY A 8 -9.24 -28.79 -11.12
CA GLY A 8 -9.03 -27.51 -10.44
C GLY A 8 -10.07 -27.26 -9.34
N LEU A 9 -11.36 -27.54 -9.58
CA LEU A 9 -12.42 -27.41 -8.58
C LEU A 9 -12.22 -28.31 -7.35
N VAL A 10 -11.64 -29.52 -7.51
CA VAL A 10 -11.36 -30.42 -6.38
C VAL A 10 -10.18 -29.91 -5.53
N ALA A 11 -9.08 -29.46 -6.17
CA ALA A 11 -7.98 -28.81 -5.44
C ALA A 11 -8.48 -27.53 -4.72
N ARG A 12 -9.31 -26.74 -5.41
CA ARG A 12 -9.98 -25.53 -4.88
C ARG A 12 -10.96 -25.81 -3.77
N SER A 13 -11.54 -27.01 -3.70
CA SER A 13 -12.39 -27.40 -2.58
C SER A 13 -11.54 -27.66 -1.35
N ALA A 14 -10.42 -28.37 -1.49
CA ALA A 14 -9.47 -28.58 -0.39
C ALA A 14 -8.87 -27.25 0.11
N GLU A 15 -8.51 -26.33 -0.79
CA GLU A 15 -7.98 -25.01 -0.41
C GLU A 15 -9.01 -24.17 0.37
N ARG A 16 -10.27 -24.19 -0.06
CA ARG A 16 -11.39 -23.52 0.65
C ARG A 16 -11.73 -24.19 1.97
N GLU A 17 -11.70 -25.51 2.03
CA GLU A 17 -11.93 -26.27 3.27
C GLU A 17 -10.84 -26.01 4.30
N LEU A 18 -9.59 -25.96 3.87
CA LEU A 18 -8.44 -25.64 4.72
C LEU A 18 -8.54 -24.21 5.27
N PHE A 19 -8.87 -23.22 4.43
CA PHE A 19 -9.10 -21.85 4.89
C PHE A 19 -10.31 -21.77 5.85
N ARG A 20 -11.40 -22.46 5.53
CA ARG A 20 -12.62 -22.48 6.36
C ARG A 20 -12.39 -23.12 7.72
N ALA A 21 -11.63 -24.21 7.78
CA ALA A 21 -11.33 -24.93 9.01
C ALA A 21 -10.44 -24.11 9.96
N ASN A 22 -9.63 -23.20 9.42
CA ASN A 22 -8.76 -22.35 10.22
C ASN A 22 -9.52 -21.47 11.24
N PHE A 23 -10.75 -21.05 10.91
CA PHE A 23 -11.62 -20.29 11.81
C PHE A 23 -12.14 -21.09 13.02
N ASP A 24 -12.02 -22.42 12.99
CA ASP A 24 -12.40 -23.30 14.10
C ASP A 24 -11.19 -23.65 14.99
N ILE A 25 -10.00 -23.17 14.65
CA ILE A 25 -8.75 -23.39 15.40
C ILE A 25 -8.43 -22.11 16.19
N PRO A 26 -8.29 -22.18 17.53
CA PRO A 26 -7.90 -21.01 18.33
C PRO A 26 -6.57 -20.38 17.87
N PRO A 27 -6.41 -19.06 17.93
CA PRO A 27 -5.17 -18.39 17.51
C PRO A 27 -3.90 -18.87 18.25
N GLU A 28 -4.04 -19.32 19.50
CA GLU A 28 -2.94 -19.81 20.33
C GLU A 28 -2.48 -21.23 19.96
N ASP A 29 -3.27 -21.95 19.16
CA ASP A 29 -2.94 -23.29 18.68
C ASP A 29 -1.93 -23.20 17.52
N GLU A 30 -0.84 -23.96 17.61
CA GLU A 30 0.22 -24.00 16.58
C GLU A 30 -0.28 -24.45 15.20
N ARG A 31 -1.46 -25.07 15.11
CA ARG A 31 -2.10 -25.45 13.86
C ARG A 31 -2.79 -24.28 13.18
N HIS A 32 -3.08 -23.20 13.91
CA HIS A 32 -3.63 -21.99 13.35
C HIS A 32 -2.66 -21.41 12.31
N ARG A 33 -3.20 -20.90 11.22
CA ARG A 33 -2.45 -20.29 10.12
C ARG A 33 -2.88 -18.85 10.00
N PHE A 34 -1.96 -17.93 10.30
CA PHE A 34 -2.19 -16.49 10.16
C PHE A 34 -1.93 -15.99 8.74
N LEU A 35 -1.08 -16.69 7.97
CA LEU A 35 -0.70 -16.32 6.62
C LEU A 35 -1.07 -17.42 5.63
N PHE A 36 -1.84 -17.06 4.60
CA PHE A 36 -2.17 -17.92 3.46
C PHE A 36 -1.56 -17.33 2.18
N HIS A 37 -0.52 -17.98 1.66
CA HIS A 37 0.09 -17.58 0.39
C HIS A 37 -0.48 -18.41 -0.77
N VAL A 38 -1.26 -17.76 -1.65
CA VAL A 38 -1.88 -18.42 -2.82
C VAL A 38 -0.97 -18.26 -4.04
N HIS A 39 -0.25 -19.33 -4.38
CA HIS A 39 0.61 -19.35 -5.57
C HIS A 39 0.00 -20.14 -6.74
N GLY A 40 0.41 -19.80 -7.96
CA GLY A 40 0.01 -20.52 -9.16
C GLY A 40 0.20 -19.71 -10.45
N ASN A 41 0.25 -20.41 -11.58
CA ASN A 41 0.44 -19.81 -12.90
C ASN A 41 -0.66 -18.77 -13.21
N ALA A 42 -0.36 -17.81 -14.10
CA ALA A 42 -1.34 -16.83 -14.55
C ALA A 42 -2.60 -17.54 -15.13
N GLY A 43 -3.77 -16.96 -14.89
CA GLY A 43 -5.05 -17.47 -15.42
C GLY A 43 -5.62 -18.72 -14.72
N VAL A 44 -4.98 -19.25 -13.67
CA VAL A 44 -5.53 -20.39 -12.89
C VAL A 44 -6.66 -19.97 -11.94
N GLY A 45 -6.98 -18.68 -11.87
CA GLY A 45 -8.12 -18.14 -11.10
C GLY A 45 -7.81 -17.78 -9.65
N LYS A 46 -6.59 -17.36 -9.31
CA LYS A 46 -6.19 -16.95 -7.94
C LYS A 46 -7.13 -15.89 -7.38
N THR A 47 -7.41 -14.84 -8.15
CA THR A 47 -8.42 -13.81 -7.85
C THR A 47 -9.76 -14.39 -7.44
N ARG A 48 -10.27 -15.38 -8.20
CA ARG A 48 -11.53 -16.03 -7.85
C ARG A 48 -11.42 -16.76 -6.51
N LEU A 49 -10.32 -17.45 -6.23
CA LEU A 49 -10.13 -18.12 -4.94
C LEU A 49 -10.09 -17.13 -3.77
N LEU A 50 -9.38 -16.01 -3.91
CA LEU A 50 -9.35 -14.94 -2.91
C LEU A 50 -10.75 -14.36 -2.67
N ARG A 51 -11.56 -14.16 -3.70
CA ARG A 51 -12.97 -13.75 -3.53
C ARG A 51 -13.82 -14.78 -2.78
N GLU A 52 -13.59 -16.07 -3.02
CA GLU A 52 -14.28 -17.13 -2.28
C GLU A 52 -13.79 -17.18 -0.82
N PHE A 53 -12.51 -16.93 -0.55
CA PHE A 53 -11.98 -16.77 0.82
C PHE A 53 -12.60 -15.57 1.53
N GLU A 54 -12.72 -14.42 0.85
CA GLU A 54 -13.41 -13.24 1.38
C GLU A 54 -14.86 -13.56 1.78
N ASN A 55 -15.60 -14.27 0.93
CA ASN A 55 -16.96 -14.71 1.24
C ASN A 55 -17.01 -15.65 2.46
N ILE A 56 -16.14 -16.65 2.51
CA ILE A 56 -16.04 -17.59 3.66
C ILE A 56 -15.74 -16.82 4.95
N ALA A 57 -14.81 -15.87 4.90
CA ALA A 57 -14.45 -15.05 6.06
C ALA A 57 -15.65 -14.23 6.56
N ARG A 58 -16.41 -13.59 5.65
CA ARG A 58 -17.63 -12.85 6.01
C ARG A 58 -18.72 -13.76 6.59
N GLU A 59 -18.91 -14.96 6.05
CA GLU A 59 -19.82 -15.97 6.61
C GLU A 59 -19.44 -16.36 8.06
N ARG A 60 -18.15 -16.30 8.39
CA ARG A 60 -17.61 -16.52 9.74
C ARG A 60 -17.63 -15.27 10.63
N GLY A 61 -18.24 -14.17 10.17
CA GLY A 61 -18.35 -12.91 10.90
C GLY A 61 -17.06 -12.07 10.91
N ALA A 62 -16.10 -12.37 10.04
CA ALA A 62 -14.85 -11.62 9.97
C ALA A 62 -15.07 -10.20 9.41
N LEU A 63 -14.32 -9.24 9.93
CA LEU A 63 -14.07 -7.97 9.26
C LEU A 63 -13.07 -8.21 8.13
N THR A 64 -13.46 -7.90 6.89
CA THR A 64 -12.67 -8.26 5.70
C THR A 64 -12.21 -7.04 4.91
N SER A 65 -11.06 -7.14 4.25
CA SER A 65 -10.68 -6.20 3.18
C SER A 65 -10.00 -6.93 2.04
N TYR A 66 -10.35 -6.61 0.81
CA TYR A 66 -9.71 -7.09 -0.39
C TYR A 66 -9.04 -5.92 -1.15
N VAL A 67 -7.77 -6.05 -1.47
CA VAL A 67 -7.01 -5.06 -2.25
C VAL A 67 -6.28 -5.74 -3.40
N ASP A 68 -6.35 -5.15 -4.59
CA ASP A 68 -5.70 -5.65 -5.82
C ASP A 68 -4.73 -4.61 -6.40
N GLU A 69 -4.31 -4.78 -7.65
CA GLU A 69 -3.37 -3.88 -8.33
C GLU A 69 -3.88 -2.45 -8.55
N SER A 70 -5.13 -2.15 -8.23
CA SER A 70 -5.64 -0.77 -8.29
C SER A 70 -4.98 0.14 -7.24
N ALA A 71 -4.39 -0.43 -6.18
CA ALA A 71 -3.60 0.31 -5.21
C ALA A 71 -2.16 0.51 -5.69
N GLY A 72 -1.73 1.78 -5.81
CA GLY A 72 -0.39 2.16 -6.25
C GLY A 72 0.66 2.26 -5.14
N GLY A 73 0.25 2.07 -3.88
CA GLY A 73 1.11 2.19 -2.71
C GLY A 73 0.35 1.94 -1.40
N VAL A 74 1.05 2.01 -0.28
CA VAL A 74 0.49 1.78 1.06
C VAL A 74 -0.69 2.74 1.37
N PRO A 75 -0.63 4.06 1.10
CA PRO A 75 -1.76 4.94 1.37
C PRO A 75 -3.04 4.56 0.60
N GLU A 76 -2.92 4.09 -0.63
CA GLU A 76 -4.03 3.62 -1.45
C GLU A 76 -4.61 2.30 -0.92
N VAL A 77 -3.76 1.38 -0.48
CA VAL A 77 -4.19 0.14 0.21
C VAL A 77 -5.01 0.48 1.44
N LEU A 78 -4.48 1.34 2.32
CA LEU A 78 -5.15 1.73 3.57
C LEU A 78 -6.46 2.48 3.30
N THR A 79 -6.49 3.33 2.27
CA THR A 79 -7.74 3.97 1.81
C THR A 79 -8.78 2.94 1.37
N ALA A 80 -8.37 1.92 0.61
CA ALA A 80 -9.25 0.85 0.18
C ALA A 80 -9.76 0.01 1.35
N MET A 81 -8.92 -0.22 2.37
CA MET A 81 -9.29 -0.90 3.61
C MET A 81 -10.33 -0.10 4.42
N CYS A 82 -10.05 1.18 4.73
CA CYS A 82 -10.99 2.05 5.46
C CYS A 82 -12.37 2.08 4.80
N ARG A 83 -12.43 2.25 3.46
CA ARG A 83 -13.69 2.23 2.71
C ARG A 83 -14.46 0.92 2.89
N GLN A 84 -13.76 -0.21 2.86
CA GLN A 84 -14.37 -1.53 2.99
C GLN A 84 -14.81 -1.84 4.42
N PHE A 85 -14.02 -1.47 5.42
CA PHE A 85 -14.41 -1.58 6.83
C PHE A 85 -15.63 -0.72 7.15
N LEU A 86 -15.67 0.51 6.61
CA LEU A 86 -16.83 1.39 6.79
C LEU A 86 -18.10 0.77 6.18
N ALA A 87 -17.99 0.14 5.01
CA ALA A 87 -19.10 -0.60 4.40
C ALA A 87 -19.55 -1.82 5.23
N GLN A 88 -18.71 -2.29 6.15
CA GLN A 88 -19.01 -3.35 7.13
C GLN A 88 -19.38 -2.77 8.51
N GLY A 89 -19.59 -1.45 8.62
CA GLY A 89 -20.00 -0.79 9.86
C GLY A 89 -18.87 -0.53 10.86
N ARG A 90 -17.59 -0.60 10.43
CA ARG A 90 -16.41 -0.30 11.26
C ARG A 90 -15.64 0.87 10.68
N ARG A 91 -15.59 1.97 11.41
CA ARG A 91 -14.93 3.20 10.95
C ARG A 91 -13.59 3.37 11.64
N PHE A 92 -12.54 3.54 10.85
CA PHE A 92 -11.18 3.80 11.35
C PHE A 92 -10.91 5.30 11.24
N LYS A 93 -11.48 6.07 12.17
CA LYS A 93 -11.63 7.51 12.05
C LYS A 93 -10.28 8.23 12.06
N ASP A 94 -9.34 7.78 12.88
CA ASP A 94 -8.04 8.43 13.00
C ASP A 94 -7.18 8.16 11.76
N LEU A 95 -7.24 6.93 11.24
CA LEU A 95 -6.60 6.57 9.98
C LEU A 95 -7.19 7.35 8.79
N GLU A 96 -8.52 7.47 8.69
CA GLU A 96 -9.20 8.26 7.65
C GLU A 96 -8.73 9.73 7.66
N ARG A 97 -8.57 10.32 8.85
CA ARG A 97 -8.11 11.70 9.02
C ARG A 97 -6.68 11.87 8.51
N LEU A 98 -5.77 10.98 8.86
CA LEU A 98 -4.38 11.05 8.38
C LEU A 98 -4.26 10.78 6.89
N LEU A 99 -5.05 9.85 6.34
CA LEU A 99 -5.12 9.61 4.89
C LEU A 99 -5.62 10.84 4.13
N ALA A 100 -6.59 11.57 4.67
CA ALA A 100 -7.06 12.82 4.08
C ALA A 100 -5.96 13.89 4.09
N ALA A 101 -5.26 14.07 5.22
CA ALA A 101 -4.13 14.98 5.33
C ALA A 101 -3.00 14.60 4.36
N HIS A 102 -2.66 13.32 4.25
CA HIS A 102 -1.68 12.82 3.29
C HIS A 102 -2.04 13.22 1.85
N ARG A 103 -3.28 12.97 1.41
CA ARG A 103 -3.73 13.30 0.05
C ARG A 103 -3.64 14.80 -0.22
N GLU A 104 -4.05 15.63 0.72
CA GLU A 104 -3.95 17.09 0.61
C GLU A 104 -2.49 17.53 0.47
N ARG A 105 -1.60 17.03 1.32
CA ARG A 105 -0.18 17.45 1.32
C ARG A 105 0.58 16.91 0.13
N ARG A 106 0.25 15.69 -0.31
CA ARG A 106 0.77 15.13 -1.56
C ARG A 106 0.35 16.01 -2.74
N HIS A 107 -0.92 16.39 -2.82
CA HIS A 107 -1.41 17.24 -3.91
C HIS A 107 -0.76 18.63 -3.90
N GLU A 108 -0.57 19.21 -2.71
CA GLU A 108 0.15 20.48 -2.56
C GLU A 108 1.61 20.36 -3.02
N ALA A 109 2.29 19.27 -2.64
CA ALA A 109 3.67 19.00 -3.05
C ALA A 109 3.80 18.78 -4.57
N GLU A 110 2.88 18.02 -5.18
CA GLU A 110 2.81 17.81 -6.62
C GLU A 110 2.61 19.13 -7.37
N THR A 111 1.65 19.95 -6.92
CA THR A 111 1.36 21.26 -7.52
C THR A 111 2.59 22.18 -7.44
N ALA A 112 3.28 22.19 -6.30
CA ALA A 112 4.51 22.96 -6.14
C ALA A 112 5.65 22.45 -7.04
N ALA A 113 5.80 21.12 -7.18
CA ALA A 113 6.79 20.52 -8.05
C ALA A 113 6.53 20.86 -9.52
N LEU A 114 5.26 20.81 -9.97
CA LEU A 114 4.87 21.21 -11.32
C LEU A 114 5.16 22.70 -11.57
N ALA A 115 4.83 23.58 -10.63
CA ALA A 115 5.15 25.01 -10.74
C ALA A 115 6.66 25.30 -10.82
N ALA A 116 7.49 24.49 -10.15
CA ALA A 116 8.95 24.61 -10.23
C ALA A 116 9.54 24.13 -11.57
N LEU A 117 8.80 23.35 -12.35
CA LEU A 117 9.18 22.87 -13.69
C LEU A 117 8.75 23.82 -14.80
N GLU A 118 7.88 24.80 -14.54
CA GLU A 118 7.51 25.81 -15.52
C GLU A 118 8.70 26.76 -15.76
N PRO A 119 9.17 26.91 -17.01
CA PRO A 119 10.24 27.85 -17.32
C PRO A 119 9.75 29.27 -17.04
N GLY A 120 10.44 29.98 -16.14
CA GLY A 120 10.12 31.38 -15.84
C GLY A 120 10.18 32.26 -17.10
N PRO A 121 9.43 33.38 -17.15
CA PRO A 121 9.29 34.24 -18.34
C PRO A 121 10.60 34.81 -18.89
N ASP A 122 11.71 34.73 -18.14
CA ASP A 122 13.04 35.21 -18.55
C ASP A 122 13.99 34.12 -19.09
N SER A 123 13.48 32.91 -19.38
CA SER A 123 14.29 31.78 -19.86
C SER A 123 14.55 31.84 -21.38
N GLY A 124 15.30 32.86 -21.83
CA GLY A 124 15.83 32.92 -23.19
C GLY A 124 16.92 31.85 -23.45
N PRO A 125 17.12 31.39 -24.70
CA PRO A 125 18.11 30.36 -25.01
C PRO A 125 19.52 30.95 -24.95
N SER A 126 20.22 30.70 -23.84
CA SER A 126 21.67 30.92 -23.74
C SER A 126 22.36 29.56 -23.66
N ALA A 127 23.63 29.47 -24.04
CA ALA A 127 24.38 28.21 -24.02
C ALA A 127 24.48 27.56 -22.62
N GLY A 128 24.17 28.29 -21.54
CA GLY A 128 24.00 27.75 -20.19
C GLY A 128 22.69 26.99 -19.96
N SER A 129 21.66 27.23 -20.78
CA SER A 129 20.31 26.65 -20.65
C SER A 129 20.27 25.15 -20.99
N MET A 130 21.24 24.63 -21.75
CA MET A 130 21.35 23.19 -22.03
C MET A 130 21.77 22.36 -20.81
N ALA A 131 22.47 22.95 -19.83
CA ALA A 131 22.79 22.27 -18.58
C ALA A 131 21.56 22.17 -17.64
N VAL A 132 20.70 23.19 -17.65
CA VAL A 132 19.45 23.22 -16.86
C VAL A 132 18.41 22.25 -17.43
N ALA A 133 18.31 22.13 -18.76
CA ALA A 133 17.40 21.18 -19.40
C ALA A 133 17.72 19.70 -19.09
N ARG A 134 19.01 19.35 -18.90
CA ARG A 134 19.41 18.01 -18.43
C ARG A 134 19.20 17.82 -16.92
N ALA A 135 19.21 18.88 -16.12
CA ALA A 135 18.86 18.81 -14.71
C ALA A 135 17.36 18.57 -14.48
N GLY A 136 16.49 19.09 -15.35
CA GLY A 136 15.04 18.84 -15.30
C GLY A 136 14.65 17.38 -15.54
N LEU A 137 15.38 16.65 -16.39
CA LEU A 137 15.12 15.23 -16.66
C LEU A 137 15.66 14.29 -15.57
N ALA A 138 16.67 14.71 -14.79
CA ALA A 138 17.17 13.94 -13.65
C ALA A 138 16.25 14.03 -12.41
N GLY A 139 15.32 14.99 -12.38
CA GLY A 139 14.31 15.16 -11.32
C GLY A 139 13.06 14.29 -11.49
N LEU A 140 12.88 13.65 -12.66
CA LEU A 140 11.69 12.83 -12.95
C LEU A 140 11.59 11.55 -12.10
N GLY A 141 12.66 11.16 -11.40
CA GLY A 141 12.68 9.99 -10.51
C GLY A 141 12.23 10.24 -9.07
N LEU A 142 11.87 11.48 -8.71
CA LEU A 142 11.62 11.88 -7.31
C LEU A 142 10.22 12.46 -7.07
N ILE A 143 9.31 12.38 -8.04
CA ILE A 143 7.92 12.80 -7.89
C ILE A 143 7.16 11.68 -7.17
N PRO A 144 6.61 11.91 -5.96
CA PRO A 144 5.79 10.92 -5.28
C PRO A 144 4.62 10.48 -6.19
N GLY A 145 4.53 9.18 -6.51
CA GLY A 145 3.48 8.54 -7.33
C GLY A 145 3.55 8.68 -8.85
N ALA A 146 4.65 9.20 -9.42
CA ALA A 146 5.02 8.88 -10.80
C ALA A 146 6.08 7.77 -10.77
N GLY A 147 5.75 6.59 -11.30
CA GLY A 147 6.68 5.46 -11.34
C GLY A 147 7.99 5.82 -12.05
N ALA A 148 9.12 5.59 -11.39
CA ALA A 148 10.44 5.97 -11.86
C ALA A 148 10.85 5.20 -13.14
N PHE A 149 11.31 5.93 -14.15
CA PHE A 149 12.23 5.35 -15.13
C PHE A 149 13.58 5.13 -14.43
N ALA A 150 13.89 3.87 -14.11
CA ALA A 150 15.09 3.46 -13.40
C ALA A 150 16.33 3.50 -14.33
N GLY A 151 17.06 4.60 -14.31
CA GLY A 151 18.49 4.60 -14.65
C GLY A 151 19.32 4.16 -13.43
N VAL A 152 20.50 3.58 -13.65
CA VAL A 152 21.47 3.30 -12.57
C VAL A 152 21.92 4.64 -11.99
N LEU A 153 21.36 5.03 -10.84
CA LEU A 153 21.70 6.26 -10.14
C LEU A 153 22.65 5.96 -8.98
N ASP A 154 23.65 6.83 -8.81
CA ASP A 154 24.59 6.81 -7.70
C ASP A 154 23.85 7.05 -6.37
N PRO A 155 24.06 6.22 -5.32
CA PRO A 155 23.47 6.42 -3.99
C PRO A 155 23.69 7.82 -3.40
N ALA A 156 24.83 8.47 -3.68
CA ALA A 156 25.09 9.83 -3.20
C ALA A 156 24.18 10.86 -3.89
N GLN A 157 23.86 10.66 -5.18
CA GLN A 157 22.95 11.53 -5.91
C GLN A 157 21.51 11.35 -5.47
N LEU A 158 21.11 10.11 -5.13
CA LEU A 158 19.81 9.81 -4.53
C LEU A 158 19.65 10.49 -3.16
N ALA A 159 20.66 10.37 -2.29
CA ALA A 159 20.64 11.01 -0.97
C ALA A 159 20.55 12.53 -1.08
N GLN A 160 21.32 13.15 -1.97
CA GLN A 160 21.23 14.60 -2.23
C GLN A 160 19.86 15.00 -2.80
N GLY A 161 19.26 14.17 -3.65
CA GLY A 161 17.90 14.39 -4.16
C GLY A 161 16.86 14.37 -3.05
N ALA A 162 16.91 13.37 -2.18
CA ALA A 162 16.02 13.25 -1.02
C ALA A 162 16.18 14.42 -0.03
N ASP A 163 17.40 14.86 0.25
CA ASP A 163 17.65 16.00 1.15
C ASP A 163 17.13 17.32 0.58
N ARG A 164 17.26 17.53 -0.74
CA ARG A 164 16.69 18.71 -1.41
C ARG A 164 15.16 18.68 -1.37
N LEU A 165 14.55 17.52 -1.63
CA LEU A 165 13.10 17.35 -1.54
C LEU A 165 12.61 17.63 -0.12
N ARG A 166 13.25 17.03 0.89
CA ARG A 166 12.95 17.25 2.31
C ARG A 166 13.08 18.72 2.70
N THR A 167 14.14 19.40 2.25
CA THR A 167 14.34 20.82 2.54
C THR A 167 13.25 21.68 1.90
N GLY A 168 12.89 21.40 0.64
CA GLY A 168 11.80 22.08 -0.06
C GLY A 168 10.44 21.89 0.61
N LEU A 169 10.13 20.67 1.04
CA LEU A 169 8.90 20.38 1.79
C LEU A 169 8.92 21.01 3.18
N SER A 170 10.05 21.01 3.89
CA SER A 170 10.19 21.61 5.23
C SER A 170 10.05 23.14 5.22
N ALA A 171 10.42 23.80 4.12
CA ALA A 171 10.20 25.24 3.96
C ALA A 171 8.71 25.58 3.77
N ARG A 172 7.92 24.60 3.29
CA ARG A 172 6.52 24.79 2.92
C ARG A 172 5.55 24.29 4.00
N PHE A 173 5.82 23.12 4.54
CA PHE A 173 5.06 22.55 5.65
C PHE A 173 5.64 22.98 6.98
N ARG A 174 4.77 23.37 7.91
CA ARG A 174 5.15 23.90 9.22
C ARG A 174 5.43 22.80 10.26
N SER A 175 5.14 21.54 9.94
CA SER A 175 5.29 20.40 10.84
C SER A 175 6.17 19.30 10.25
N HIS A 176 7.03 18.70 11.07
CA HIS A 176 7.80 17.51 10.69
C HIS A 176 6.90 16.32 10.34
N GLU A 177 5.75 16.20 11.00
CA GLU A 177 4.75 15.17 10.72
C GLU A 177 4.14 15.33 9.32
N ASP A 178 3.87 16.57 8.89
CA ASP A 178 3.36 16.85 7.54
C ASP A 178 4.38 16.47 6.46
N VAL A 179 5.68 16.68 6.73
CA VAL A 179 6.76 16.28 5.82
C VAL A 179 6.87 14.75 5.76
N GLN A 180 6.79 14.07 6.90
CA GLN A 180 6.79 12.60 6.96
C GLN A 180 5.58 11.99 6.25
N LEU A 181 4.40 12.58 6.39
CA LEU A 181 3.20 12.16 5.67
C LEU A 181 3.40 12.22 4.15
N VAL A 182 4.26 13.07 3.60
CA VAL A 182 4.52 13.10 2.15
C VAL A 182 5.67 12.18 1.75
N LEU A 183 6.76 12.14 2.53
CA LEU A 183 8.00 11.44 2.17
C LEU A 183 8.00 9.95 2.53
N SER A 184 7.40 9.59 3.66
CA SER A 184 7.39 8.23 4.21
C SER A 184 6.04 7.96 4.90
N PRO A 185 4.92 8.05 4.15
CA PRO A 185 3.58 7.99 4.73
C PRO A 185 3.32 6.73 5.54
N GLU A 186 3.88 5.59 5.14
CA GLU A 186 3.76 4.31 5.83
C GLU A 186 4.24 4.37 7.29
N SER A 187 5.25 5.19 7.60
CA SER A 187 5.78 5.34 8.97
C SER A 187 4.81 6.03 9.94
N VAL A 188 3.87 6.82 9.40
CA VAL A 188 2.85 7.55 10.18
C VAL A 188 1.51 6.84 10.13
N LEU A 189 1.14 6.27 8.99
CA LEU A 189 -0.15 5.61 8.78
C LEU A 189 -0.24 4.20 9.37
N THR A 190 0.86 3.44 9.33
CA THR A 190 0.86 2.03 9.80
C THR A 190 0.63 1.89 11.30
N PRO A 191 1.26 2.70 12.19
CA PRO A 191 0.97 2.63 13.62
C PRO A 191 -0.51 2.84 13.93
N VAL A 192 -1.14 3.85 13.31
CA VAL A 192 -2.56 4.16 13.51
C VAL A 192 -3.47 3.08 12.94
N LEU A 193 -3.08 2.44 11.82
CA LEU A 193 -3.77 1.25 11.34
C LEU A 193 -3.74 0.15 12.41
N THR A 194 -2.58 -0.15 12.98
CA THR A 194 -2.44 -1.22 13.97
C THR A 194 -3.24 -0.93 15.24
N ASP A 195 -3.23 0.31 15.73
CA ASP A 195 -4.04 0.74 16.88
C ASP A 195 -5.55 0.55 16.62
N GLU A 196 -6.03 0.96 15.45
CA GLU A 196 -7.45 0.82 15.06
C GLU A 196 -7.83 -0.66 14.82
N LEU A 197 -6.93 -1.47 14.24
CA LEU A 197 -7.10 -2.92 14.09
C LEU A 197 -7.17 -3.61 15.45
N HIS A 198 -6.29 -3.24 16.38
CA HIS A 198 -6.29 -3.75 17.75
C HIS A 198 -7.60 -3.37 18.46
N GLY A 199 -8.04 -2.12 18.31
CA GLY A 199 -9.29 -1.64 18.89
C GLY A 199 -10.53 -2.39 18.39
N VAL A 200 -10.59 -2.76 17.10
CA VAL A 200 -11.73 -3.54 16.57
C VAL A 200 -11.61 -5.04 16.81
N ALA A 201 -10.42 -5.56 17.11
CA ALA A 201 -10.20 -7.00 17.31
C ALA A 201 -10.98 -7.58 18.50
N SER A 202 -11.39 -6.76 19.47
CA SER A 202 -12.30 -7.20 20.54
C SER A 202 -13.76 -7.31 20.10
N ASP A 203 -14.15 -6.62 19.03
CA ASP A 203 -15.53 -6.46 18.59
C ASP A 203 -15.92 -7.38 17.43
N VAL A 204 -14.94 -8.04 16.82
CA VAL A 204 -15.13 -8.98 15.71
C VAL A 204 -14.34 -10.25 15.99
N PRO A 205 -14.87 -11.43 15.64
CA PRO A 205 -14.18 -12.68 15.93
C PRO A 205 -12.89 -12.85 15.12
N TRP A 206 -12.84 -12.21 13.94
CA TRP A 206 -11.72 -12.35 13.00
C TRP A 206 -11.55 -11.08 12.18
N ILE A 207 -10.30 -10.79 11.82
CA ILE A 207 -9.94 -9.79 10.81
C ILE A 207 -9.20 -10.54 9.70
N VAL A 208 -9.63 -10.36 8.45
CA VAL A 208 -9.01 -11.02 7.29
C VAL A 208 -8.68 -10.00 6.23
N LEU A 209 -7.38 -9.83 5.97
CA LEU A 209 -6.84 -8.94 4.95
C LEU A 209 -6.41 -9.78 3.74
N LEU A 210 -6.97 -9.49 2.57
CA LEU A 210 -6.70 -10.18 1.32
C LEU A 210 -5.99 -9.25 0.34
N PHE A 211 -4.81 -9.66 -0.12
CA PHE A 211 -4.02 -8.96 -1.12
C PHE A 211 -3.93 -9.82 -2.37
N ASP A 212 -4.45 -9.33 -3.50
CA ASP A 212 -4.38 -10.00 -4.80
C ASP A 212 -3.35 -9.32 -5.73
N THR A 213 -3.08 -9.98 -6.85
CA THR A 213 -2.18 -9.50 -7.90
C THR A 213 -0.80 -9.14 -7.35
N TYR A 214 -0.31 -10.01 -6.47
CA TYR A 214 0.95 -9.86 -5.75
C TYR A 214 2.16 -9.72 -6.68
N GLU A 215 2.06 -10.24 -7.91
CA GLU A 215 3.03 -9.98 -8.98
C GLU A 215 3.22 -8.48 -9.32
N ARG A 216 2.24 -7.63 -9.03
CA ARG A 216 2.28 -6.18 -9.25
C ARG A 216 2.37 -5.39 -7.96
N THR A 217 1.71 -5.85 -6.90
CA THR A 217 1.64 -5.14 -5.62
C THR A 217 2.78 -5.50 -4.65
N GLY A 218 3.45 -6.64 -4.86
CA GLY A 218 4.55 -7.12 -3.98
C GLY A 218 5.74 -6.17 -3.88
N SER A 219 6.00 -5.33 -4.90
CA SER A 219 7.11 -4.37 -4.89
C SER A 219 7.07 -3.39 -3.72
N PHE A 220 5.87 -3.07 -3.21
CA PHE A 220 5.70 -2.25 -2.03
C PHE A 220 5.04 -3.01 -0.86
N LEU A 221 4.21 -4.03 -1.15
CA LEU A 221 3.57 -4.83 -0.10
C LEU A 221 4.52 -5.76 0.64
N ASP A 222 5.55 -6.32 -0.01
CA ASP A 222 6.42 -7.31 0.63
C ASP A 222 7.13 -6.72 1.85
N ALA A 223 7.81 -5.59 1.65
CA ALA A 223 8.55 -4.90 2.72
C ALA A 223 7.61 -4.38 3.81
N TRP A 224 6.47 -3.81 3.41
CA TRP A 224 5.51 -3.25 4.34
C TRP A 224 4.81 -4.31 5.19
N LEU A 225 4.32 -5.40 4.60
CA LEU A 225 3.70 -6.50 5.35
C LEU A 225 4.72 -7.25 6.21
N HIS A 226 5.96 -7.38 5.74
CA HIS A 226 7.03 -7.94 6.57
C HIS A 226 7.23 -7.09 7.83
N ASP A 227 7.35 -5.76 7.70
CA ASP A 227 7.48 -4.86 8.85
C ASP A 227 6.23 -4.91 9.77
N LEU A 228 5.03 -4.89 9.19
CA LEU A 228 3.77 -5.01 9.94
C LEU A 228 3.70 -6.30 10.77
N LEU A 229 4.17 -7.44 10.23
CA LEU A 229 4.04 -8.76 10.84
C LEU A 229 5.21 -9.16 11.76
N THR A 230 6.39 -8.58 11.56
CA THR A 230 7.61 -8.99 12.29
C THR A 230 8.01 -8.00 13.38
N THR A 231 7.52 -6.76 13.31
CA THR A 231 7.96 -5.73 14.24
C THR A 231 6.98 -5.63 15.41
N GLU A 232 7.40 -6.02 16.61
CA GLU A 232 6.70 -5.77 17.89
C GLU A 232 6.57 -4.26 18.23
N ARG A 233 7.00 -3.36 17.35
CA ARG A 233 7.03 -1.90 17.58
C ARG A 233 5.63 -1.27 17.63
N HIS A 234 4.59 -2.01 17.26
CA HIS A 234 3.20 -1.56 17.29
C HIS A 234 2.24 -2.58 17.93
N GLY A 235 2.79 -3.53 18.71
CA GLY A 235 2.04 -4.53 19.48
C GLY A 235 2.06 -4.25 20.97
#